data_AF-A0A4Y7SUS3-F1
#
_entry.id   AF-A0A4Y7SUS3-F1
#
_cell.length_a   1.000
_cell.length_b   1.000
_cell.length_c   1.000
_cell.angle_alpha   90.00
_cell.angle_beta   90.00
_cell.angle_gamma   90.00
#
_symmetry.space_group_name_H-M   'P 1'
#
loop_
_entity.id
_entity.type
_entity.pdbx_description
1 polymer ?
#
loop_
_entity_poly.entity_id
_entity_poly.type
_entity_poly.pdbx_seq_one_letter_code
_entity_poly.pdbx_strand_id
1 'polypeptide(L)'
;ASHTRNLRFSPPNSKCLPGTREKVIGMILSWAHAAIDEGLPHIMWIYGYAGCGKSAISHAVAERLAEEGRLAARSFFRGAGDRSSITRFAHTIAHQLATAFPAAAPFIQDAIKADPGLASMSTSSSAVQFRNLVLRPIAAL
;
A
#
# COMPACT_ATOMS: atom_id res chain seq x y z
N ALA A 1 14.91 18.53 -3.15
CA ALA A 1 13.48 18.90 -3.07
C ALA A 1 13.33 20.23 -3.81
N SER A 2 12.55 20.30 -4.88
CA SER A 2 12.37 21.56 -5.62
C SER A 2 11.19 22.34 -5.03
N HIS A 3 11.44 23.57 -4.59
CA HIS A 3 10.47 24.47 -3.96
C HIS A 3 9.41 25.03 -4.93
N THR A 4 9.53 24.76 -6.24
CA THR A 4 8.58 25.22 -7.28
C THR A 4 7.55 24.16 -7.70
N ARG A 5 7.49 23.01 -7.03
CA ARG A 5 6.64 21.90 -7.48
C ARG A 5 5.19 22.04 -7.02
N ASN A 6 4.26 22.04 -7.98
CA ASN A 6 2.83 22.01 -7.69
C ASN A 6 2.39 20.60 -7.26
N LEU A 7 2.32 20.38 -5.95
CA LEU A 7 2.01 19.09 -5.31
C LEU A 7 0.61 18.53 -5.64
N ARG A 8 -0.28 19.34 -6.25
CA ARG A 8 -1.64 18.93 -6.63
C ARG A 8 -1.71 18.27 -8.01
N PHE A 9 -0.85 18.68 -8.95
CA PHE A 9 -0.91 18.26 -10.36
C PHE A 9 0.28 17.44 -10.81
N SER A 10 1.44 17.64 -10.18
CA SER A 10 2.63 16.85 -10.46
C SER A 10 2.93 16.03 -9.22
N PRO A 11 2.54 14.75 -9.16
CA PRO A 11 3.06 13.89 -8.11
C PRO A 11 4.59 14.07 -8.12
N PRO A 12 5.26 14.12 -6.95
CA PRO A 12 6.70 14.08 -6.95
C PRO A 12 7.10 12.89 -7.83
N ASN A 13 8.07 13.11 -8.72
CA ASN A 13 8.86 12.01 -9.23
C ASN A 13 9.57 11.48 -7.98
N SER A 14 8.86 10.66 -7.21
CA SER A 14 9.33 9.96 -6.02
C SER A 14 10.27 8.84 -6.43
N LYS A 15 10.55 8.68 -7.72
CA LYS A 15 11.62 7.84 -8.21
C LYS A 15 12.93 8.32 -7.60
N CYS A 16 13.66 7.37 -7.02
CA CYS A 16 15.05 7.59 -6.65
C CYS A 16 15.83 8.05 -7.89
N LEU A 17 16.83 8.91 -7.66
CA LEU A 17 17.76 9.23 -8.74
C LEU A 17 18.49 7.94 -9.15
N PRO A 18 18.67 7.67 -10.46
CA PRO A 18 19.35 6.45 -10.90
C PRO A 18 20.70 6.24 -10.21
N GLY A 19 20.98 5.02 -9.76
CA GLY A 19 22.23 4.68 -9.06
C GLY A 19 22.31 5.16 -7.61
N THR A 20 21.26 5.79 -7.08
CA THR A 20 21.19 6.19 -5.67
C THR A 20 20.32 5.24 -4.87
N ARG A 21 20.63 5.04 -3.58
CA ARG A 21 19.85 4.22 -2.63
C ARG A 21 19.73 2.73 -2.97
N GLU A 22 20.42 2.25 -4.02
CA GLU A 22 20.46 0.84 -4.46
C GLU A 22 20.74 -0.14 -3.31
N LYS A 23 21.73 0.16 -2.46
CA LYS A 23 22.07 -0.71 -1.32
C LYS A 23 20.90 -0.88 -0.34
N VAL A 24 20.17 0.20 -0.06
CA VAL A 24 19.03 0.17 0.87
C VAL A 24 17.83 -0.51 0.21
N ILE A 25 17.58 -0.24 -1.07
CA ILE A 25 16.51 -0.88 -1.85
C ILE A 25 16.76 -2.40 -1.91
N GLY A 26 17.99 -2.82 -2.23
CA GLY A 26 18.38 -4.22 -2.26
C GLY A 26 18.17 -4.92 -0.92
N MET A 27 18.56 -4.27 0.19
CA MET A 27 18.29 -4.80 1.54
C MET A 27 16.79 -5.01 1.81
N ILE A 28 15.94 -4.04 1.41
CA ILE A 28 14.49 -4.14 1.60
C ILE A 28 13.91 -5.25 0.70
N LEU A 29 14.39 -5.40 -0.53
CA LEU A 29 13.95 -6.46 -1.44
C LEU A 29 14.35 -7.83 -0.91
N SER A 30 15.59 -8.00 -0.44
CA SER A 30 16.02 -9.25 0.19
C SER A 30 15.17 -9.60 1.40
N TRP A 31 14.81 -8.61 2.23
CA TRP A 31 13.86 -8.81 3.33
C TRP A 31 12.47 -9.19 2.82
N ALA A 32 11.92 -8.49 1.82
CA ALA A 32 10.61 -8.78 1.23
C ALA A 32 10.54 -10.15 0.55
N HIS A 33 11.68 -10.70 0.14
CA HIS A 33 11.81 -12.00 -0.49
C HIS A 33 12.06 -13.14 0.50
N ALA A 34 12.37 -12.82 1.76
CA ALA A 34 12.61 -13.82 2.79
C ALA A 34 11.35 -14.64 3.09
N ALA A 35 11.54 -15.85 3.63
CA ALA A 35 10.43 -16.67 4.07
C ALA A 35 9.65 -15.97 5.19
N ILE A 36 8.32 -16.05 5.12
CA ILE A 36 7.42 -15.49 6.13
C ILE A 36 7.27 -16.53 7.23
N ASP A 37 7.59 -16.14 8.46
CA ASP A 37 7.25 -16.90 9.65
C ASP A 37 5.83 -16.54 10.09
N GLU A 38 4.92 -17.51 10.11
CA GLU A 38 3.51 -17.29 10.49
C GLU A 38 3.36 -16.81 11.95
N GLY A 39 4.37 -17.02 12.80
CA GLY A 39 4.38 -16.58 14.19
C GLY A 39 4.83 -15.13 14.40
N LEU A 40 5.36 -14.45 13.37
CA LEU A 40 5.99 -13.13 13.52
C LEU A 40 5.48 -12.10 12.51
N PRO A 41 5.21 -10.84 12.93
CA PRO A 41 4.86 -9.79 12.00
C PRO A 41 5.97 -9.50 10.99
N HIS A 42 5.67 -9.65 9.70
CA HIS A 42 6.58 -9.30 8.62
C HIS A 42 6.49 -7.81 8.26
N ILE A 43 6.96 -6.95 9.17
CA ILE A 43 6.90 -5.48 9.05
C ILE A 43 8.32 -4.88 9.12
N MET A 44 8.71 -4.10 8.11
CA MET A 44 9.98 -3.37 8.08
C MET A 44 9.80 -1.88 8.37
N TRP A 45 10.55 -1.36 9.34
CA TRP A 45 10.57 0.07 9.65
C TRP A 45 11.79 0.77 9.04
N ILE A 46 11.54 1.68 8.10
CA ILE A 46 12.56 2.58 7.53
C ILE A 46 12.49 3.94 8.22
N TYR A 47 13.58 4.34 8.88
CA TYR A 47 13.70 5.63 9.58
C TYR A 47 14.87 6.47 9.04
N GLY A 48 14.87 7.76 9.38
CA GLY A 48 15.88 8.72 8.93
C GLY A 48 15.35 10.15 8.88
N TYR A 49 16.23 11.12 8.66
CA TYR A 49 15.89 12.55 8.69
C TYR A 49 14.77 12.94 7.69
N ALA A 50 14.05 14.02 7.98
CA ALA A 50 13.10 14.59 7.03
C ALA A 50 13.83 14.94 5.71
N GLY A 51 13.17 14.70 4.57
CA GLY A 51 13.77 14.98 3.26
C GLY A 51 14.81 13.98 2.75
N CYS A 52 15.23 12.96 3.53
CA CYS A 52 16.22 11.98 3.05
C CYS A 52 15.72 10.98 1.99
N GLY A 53 14.45 11.08 1.59
CA GLY A 53 13.87 10.28 0.52
C GLY A 53 13.26 8.94 0.95
N LYS A 54 12.85 8.76 2.21
CA LYS A 54 12.18 7.53 2.68
C LYS A 54 10.99 7.12 1.81
N SER A 55 10.08 8.06 1.52
CA SER A 55 8.94 7.79 0.63
C SER A 55 9.35 7.48 -0.81
N ALA A 56 10.51 7.99 -1.26
CA ALA A 56 11.05 7.66 -2.57
C ALA A 56 11.56 6.21 -2.61
N ILE A 57 12.25 5.77 -1.55
CA ILE A 57 12.69 4.38 -1.37
C ILE A 57 11.49 3.43 -1.36
N SER A 58 10.46 3.71 -0.54
CA SER A 58 9.25 2.86 -0.50
C SER A 58 8.54 2.79 -1.85
N HIS A 59 8.52 3.88 -2.61
CA HIS A 59 7.96 3.89 -3.96
C HIS A 59 8.77 3.02 -4.92
N ALA A 60 10.10 3.15 -4.91
CA ALA A 60 10.99 2.37 -5.76
C ALA A 60 10.90 0.86 -5.48
N VAL A 61 10.85 0.47 -4.19
CA VAL A 61 10.64 -0.93 -3.78
C VAL A 61 9.30 -1.45 -4.29
N ALA A 62 8.22 -0.67 -4.13
CA ALA A 62 6.90 -1.08 -4.61
C ALA A 62 6.84 -1.20 -6.14
N GLU A 63 7.53 -0.31 -6.89
CA GLU A 63 7.67 -0.46 -8.34
C GLU A 63 8.40 -1.75 -8.71
N ARG A 64 9.49 -2.08 -8.00
CA ARG A 64 10.25 -3.31 -8.28
C ARG A 64 9.46 -4.59 -7.99
N LEU A 65 8.76 -4.63 -6.86
CA LEU A 65 7.87 -5.76 -6.54
C LEU A 65 6.69 -5.88 -7.50
N ALA A 66 6.20 -4.76 -8.07
CA ALA A 66 5.17 -4.78 -9.09
C ALA A 66 5.71 -5.33 -10.43
N GLU A 67 6.92 -4.93 -10.83
CA GLU A 67 7.61 -5.48 -12.01
C GLU A 67 7.86 -7.00 -11.87
N GLU A 68 8.10 -7.47 -10.65
CA GLU A 68 8.24 -8.90 -10.33
C GLU A 68 6.92 -9.66 -10.21
N GLY A 69 5.76 -8.98 -10.31
CA GLY A 69 4.44 -9.60 -10.11
C GLY A 69 4.16 -10.03 -8.66
N ARG A 70 4.93 -9.54 -7.68
CA ARG A 70 4.83 -9.89 -6.26
C ARG A 70 4.05 -8.87 -5.43
N LEU A 71 3.78 -7.68 -5.98
CA LEU A 71 3.02 -6.65 -5.28
C LEU A 71 1.51 -6.87 -5.40
N ALA A 72 0.87 -7.23 -4.30
CA ALA A 72 -0.60 -7.31 -4.23
C ALA A 72 -1.28 -5.94 -4.22
N ALA A 73 -0.78 -5.02 -3.39
CA ALA A 73 -1.32 -3.68 -3.24
C ALA A 73 -0.30 -2.72 -2.59
N ARG A 74 -0.51 -1.41 -2.78
CA ARG A 74 0.25 -0.33 -2.15
C ARG A 74 -0.63 0.87 -1.86
N SER A 75 -0.35 1.55 -0.75
CA SER A 75 -0.97 2.84 -0.41
C SER A 75 0.06 3.78 0.20
N PHE A 76 -0.06 5.08 -0.11
CA PHE A 76 0.84 6.12 0.39
C PHE A 76 0.03 7.25 1.04
N PHE A 77 0.21 7.42 2.34
CA PHE A 77 -0.40 8.53 3.07
C PHE A 77 0.39 9.82 2.83
N ARG A 78 -0.28 10.87 2.37
CA ARG A 78 0.30 12.22 2.21
C ARG A 78 -0.36 13.15 3.22
N GLY A 79 0.44 13.86 4.01
CA GLY A 79 -0.04 14.75 5.08
C GLY A 79 -0.69 16.06 4.61
N ALA A 80 -1.60 16.01 3.63
CA ALA A 80 -2.31 17.19 3.13
C ALA A 80 -3.81 16.90 2.95
N GLY A 81 -4.62 17.31 3.93
CA GLY A 81 -6.09 17.31 3.89
C GLY A 81 -6.75 15.92 3.98
N ASP A 82 -8.01 15.81 3.54
CA ASP A 82 -8.88 14.60 3.56
C ASP A 82 -8.26 13.32 2.94
N ARG A 83 -7.11 13.43 2.24
CA ARG A 83 -6.32 12.31 1.71
C ARG A 83 -5.26 11.76 2.68
N SER A 84 -5.17 12.31 3.90
CA SER A 84 -4.45 11.72 5.02
C SER A 84 -5.29 10.70 5.78
N SER A 85 -6.58 10.58 5.45
CA SER A 85 -7.52 9.77 6.20
C SER A 85 -7.35 8.30 5.87
N ILE A 86 -7.15 7.50 6.92
CA ILE A 86 -7.15 6.03 6.89
C ILE A 86 -8.45 5.47 6.30
N THR A 87 -9.50 6.29 6.17
CA THR A 87 -10.82 5.91 5.61
C THR A 87 -10.73 5.33 4.20
N ARG A 88 -9.77 5.77 3.37
CA ARG A 88 -9.63 5.24 2.01
C ARG A 88 -8.72 4.02 1.91
N PHE A 89 -8.00 3.69 2.98
CA PHE A 89 -6.96 2.67 2.95
C PHE A 89 -7.54 1.30 2.59
N ALA A 90 -8.57 0.86 3.31
CA ALA A 90 -9.18 -0.45 3.10
C ALA A 90 -9.73 -0.61 1.68
N HIS A 91 -10.52 0.34 1.19
CA HIS A 91 -11.07 0.29 -0.18
C HIS A 91 -9.99 0.34 -1.26
N THR A 92 -8.94 1.15 -1.06
CA THR A 92 -7.83 1.22 -2.02
C THR A 92 -7.12 -0.12 -2.14
N ILE A 93 -6.82 -0.76 -1.00
CA ILE A 93 -6.19 -2.08 -0.98
C ILE A 93 -7.13 -3.14 -1.55
N ALA A 94 -8.41 -3.16 -1.18
CA ALA A 94 -9.38 -4.11 -1.69
C ALA A 94 -9.55 -4.02 -3.22
N HIS A 95 -9.64 -2.80 -3.77
CA HIS A 95 -9.72 -2.59 -5.21
C HIS A 95 -8.46 -3.09 -5.93
N GLN A 96 -7.27 -2.73 -5.43
CA GLN A 96 -6.01 -3.19 -6.01
C GLN A 96 -5.88 -4.72 -5.92
N LEU A 97 -6.29 -5.31 -4.81
CA LEU A 97 -6.30 -6.77 -4.63
C LEU A 97 -7.22 -7.45 -5.62
N ALA A 98 -8.46 -6.97 -5.81
CA ALA A 98 -9.40 -7.51 -6.79
C ALA A 98 -8.88 -7.39 -8.24
N THR A 99 -8.08 -6.36 -8.51
CA THR A 99 -7.46 -6.15 -9.83
C THR A 99 -6.27 -7.09 -10.04
N ALA A 100 -5.42 -7.25 -9.01
CA ALA A 100 -4.25 -8.12 -9.06
C ALA A 100 -4.63 -9.61 -9.02
N PHE A 101 -5.66 -9.95 -8.26
CA PHE A 101 -6.19 -11.30 -8.07
C PHE A 101 -7.70 -11.30 -8.32
N PRO A 102 -8.15 -11.52 -9.56
CA PRO A 102 -9.58 -11.53 -9.89
C PRO A 102 -10.40 -12.52 -9.06
N ALA A 103 -9.79 -13.60 -8.57
CA ALA A 103 -10.40 -14.55 -7.64
C ALA A 103 -10.83 -13.92 -6.29
N ALA A 104 -10.24 -12.79 -5.89
CA ALA A 104 -10.59 -12.08 -4.66
C ALA A 104 -11.89 -11.25 -4.81
N ALA A 105 -12.24 -10.88 -6.05
CA ALA A 105 -13.38 -10.03 -6.35
C ALA A 105 -14.73 -10.56 -5.82
N PRO A 106 -15.12 -11.85 -6.03
CA PRO A 106 -16.37 -12.36 -5.49
C PRO A 106 -16.45 -12.26 -3.97
N PHE A 107 -15.37 -12.58 -3.25
CA PHE A 107 -15.34 -12.49 -1.78
C PHE A 107 -15.53 -11.05 -1.28
N ILE A 108 -14.93 -10.06 -1.97
CA ILE A 108 -15.11 -8.65 -1.65
C ILE A 108 -16.54 -8.20 -1.93
N GLN A 109 -17.12 -8.61 -3.07
CA GLN A 109 -18.50 -8.29 -3.42
C GLN A 109 -19.49 -8.88 -2.42
N ASP A 110 -19.30 -10.12 -2.02
CA ASP A 110 -20.18 -10.79 -1.07
C ASP A 110 -20.09 -10.17 0.32
N ALA A 111 -18.89 -9.72 0.75
CA ALA A 111 -18.74 -8.93 1.97
C ALA A 111 -19.55 -7.63 1.92
N ILE A 112 -19.55 -6.92 0.79
CA ILE A 112 -20.34 -5.69 0.60
C ILE A 112 -21.85 -5.97 0.52
N LYS A 113 -22.27 -7.07 -0.11
CA LYS A 113 -23.69 -7.48 -0.14
C LYS A 113 -24.20 -7.81 1.27
N ALA A 114 -23.38 -8.48 2.08
CA ALA A 114 -23.72 -8.83 3.45
C ALA A 114 -23.77 -7.61 4.38
N ASP A 115 -22.90 -6.62 4.16
CA ASP A 115 -22.89 -5.36 4.89
C ASP A 115 -22.69 -4.18 3.93
N PRO A 116 -23.78 -3.58 3.42
CA PRO A 116 -23.71 -2.42 2.53
C PRO A 116 -23.00 -1.22 3.15
N GLY A 117 -22.91 -1.16 4.48
CA GLY A 117 -22.15 -0.14 5.21
C GLY A 117 -20.65 -0.18 4.89
N LEU A 118 -20.11 -1.31 4.43
CA LEU A 118 -18.72 -1.43 4.01
C LEU A 118 -18.42 -0.71 2.70
N ALA A 119 -19.42 -0.45 1.85
CA ALA A 119 -19.24 0.32 0.62
C ALA A 119 -19.00 1.82 0.91
N SER A 120 -19.49 2.31 2.04
CA SER A 120 -19.29 3.69 2.46
C SER A 120 -18.07 3.82 3.36
N MET A 121 -17.25 4.84 3.08
CA MET A 121 -16.01 5.11 3.81
C MET A 121 -16.25 5.66 5.22
N SER A 122 -17.48 6.09 5.53
CA SER A 122 -17.80 6.89 6.72
C SER A 122 -18.60 6.14 7.78
N THR A 123 -19.17 4.98 7.44
CA THR A 123 -20.19 4.29 8.23
C THR A 123 -19.63 3.19 9.14
N SER A 124 -18.39 2.78 8.91
CA SER A 124 -17.73 1.71 9.66
C SER A 124 -16.29 2.09 10.00
N SER A 125 -15.73 1.52 11.07
CA SER A 125 -14.34 1.76 11.43
C SER A 125 -13.39 1.22 10.36
N SER A 126 -12.24 1.88 10.17
CA SER A 126 -11.22 1.45 9.20
C SER A 126 -10.72 0.04 9.45
N ALA A 127 -10.66 -0.38 10.71
CA ALA A 127 -10.30 -1.75 11.10
C ALA A 127 -11.34 -2.78 10.62
N VAL A 128 -12.64 -2.47 10.75
CA VAL A 128 -13.72 -3.35 10.26
C VAL A 128 -13.70 -3.43 8.73
N GLN A 129 -13.54 -2.30 8.05
CA GLN A 129 -13.42 -2.27 6.59
C GLN A 129 -12.21 -3.09 6.13
N PHE A 130 -11.03 -2.90 6.73
CA PHE A 130 -9.83 -3.65 6.36
C PHE A 130 -10.00 -5.16 6.60
N ARG A 131 -10.59 -5.55 7.73
CA ARG A 131 -10.82 -6.96 8.04
C ARG A 131 -11.75 -7.61 7.02
N ASN A 132 -12.86 -6.96 6.67
CA ASN A 132 -13.89 -7.55 5.82
C ASN A 132 -13.58 -7.44 4.32
N LEU A 133 -12.89 -6.37 3.89
CA LEU A 133 -12.60 -6.13 2.47
C LEU A 133 -11.21 -6.59 2.04
N VAL A 134 -10.29 -6.89 2.98
CA VAL A 134 -8.92 -7.30 2.66
C VAL A 134 -8.58 -8.63 3.31
N LEU A 135 -8.58 -8.73 4.64
CA LEU A 135 -8.09 -9.92 5.34
C LEU A 135 -8.93 -11.17 5.04
N ARG A 136 -10.25 -11.06 5.17
CA ARG A 136 -11.17 -12.17 4.91
C ARG A 136 -11.12 -12.64 3.44
N PRO A 137 -11.18 -11.75 2.44
CA PRO A 137 -11.02 -12.15 1.05
C PRO A 137 -9.69 -12.87 0.78
N ILE A 138 -8.56 -12.39 1.30
CA ILE A 138 -7.26 -13.03 1.10
C ILE A 138 -7.23 -14.42 1.74
N ALA A 139 -7.79 -14.58 2.92
CA ALA A 139 -7.85 -15.87 3.62
C ALA A 139 -8.79 -16.89 2.96
N ALA A 140 -9.66 -16.45 2.03
CA ALA A 140 -10.60 -17.29 1.31
C ALA A 140 -10.15 -17.62 -0.13
N LEU A 141 -9.04 -17.03 -0.59
CA LEU A 141 -8.37 -17.39 -1.85
C LEU A 141 -7.72 -18.77 -1.75
#